data_AF-W1S4S3-F1
#
_entry.id   AF-W1S4S3-F1
#
_cell.length_a   1.000
_cell.length_b   1.000
_cell.length_c   1.000
_cell.angle_alpha   90.00
_cell.angle_beta   90.00
_cell.angle_gamma   90.00
#
_symmetry.space_group_name_H-M   'P 1'
#
loop_
_entity.id
_entity.type
_entity.pdbx_description
1 polymer ?
#
loop_
_entity_poly.entity_id
_entity_poly.type
_entity_poly.pdbx_seq_one_letter_code
_entity_poly.pdbx_strand_id
1 'polypeptide(L)'
;MIGRPELALMAATILWGASFLIVHHAVRETGPFFFVGLRFGTAALMALPLALPVLRGLTAREALAGLTIGLCIFAGYSMQTWGLQTVSSSTSAFITAAYVPLVPILQWIILQRRPRLASWAGVALAVAGL
;
A
#
# COMPACT_ATOMS: atom_id res chain seq x y z
N MET A 1 15.25 4.27 -23.66
CA MET A 1 15.98 5.14 -22.69
C MET A 1 15.08 5.30 -21.48
N ILE A 2 15.51 4.79 -20.32
CA ILE A 2 14.72 4.85 -19.09
C ILE A 2 14.77 6.30 -18.60
N GLY A 3 13.62 6.97 -18.48
CA GLY A 3 13.54 8.34 -17.99
C GLY A 3 13.64 8.42 -16.46
N ARG A 4 13.81 9.66 -15.97
CA ARG A 4 13.78 9.98 -14.53
C ARG A 4 12.54 9.43 -13.78
N PRO A 5 11.30 9.50 -14.33
CA PRO A 5 10.15 8.95 -13.62
C PRO A 5 10.15 7.41 -13.56
N GLU A 6 10.65 6.71 -14.59
CA GLU A 6 10.76 5.25 -14.55
C GLU A 6 11.80 4.78 -13.53
N LEU A 7 12.93 5.48 -13.41
CA LEU A 7 13.95 5.20 -12.39
C LEU A 7 13.41 5.42 -10.96
N ALA A 8 12.61 6.47 -10.76
CA ALA A 8 11.96 6.73 -9.47
C ALA A 8 10.96 5.62 -9.12
N LEU A 9 10.18 5.14 -10.11
CA LEU A 9 9.27 4.01 -9.93
C LEU A 9 10.04 2.74 -9.58
N MET A 10 11.11 2.41 -10.29
CA MET A 10 11.94 1.23 -9.98
C MET A 10 12.52 1.28 -8.56
N ALA A 11 13.06 2.43 -8.15
CA ALA A 11 13.58 2.62 -6.80
C ALA A 11 12.49 2.45 -5.73
N ALA A 12 11.29 3.00 -5.97
CA ALA A 12 10.15 2.84 -5.08
C ALA A 12 9.74 1.35 -4.96
N THR A 13 9.73 0.61 -6.06
CA THR A 13 9.40 -0.83 -6.05
C THR A 13 10.44 -1.65 -5.29
N ILE A 14 11.73 -1.33 -5.45
CA ILE A 14 12.83 -1.99 -4.71
C ILE A 14 12.71 -1.72 -3.22
N LEU A 15 12.52 -0.45 -2.83
CA LEU A 15 12.33 -0.05 -1.43
C LEU A 15 11.09 -0.72 -0.83
N TRP A 16 9.99 -0.79 -1.59
CA TRP A 16 8.76 -1.45 -1.17
C TRP A 16 8.96 -2.95 -0.97
N GLY A 17 9.61 -3.65 -1.91
CA GLY A 17 9.91 -5.07 -1.79
C GLY A 17 10.85 -5.40 -0.62
N ALA A 18 11.92 -4.63 -0.44
CA ALA A 18 12.85 -4.79 0.69
C ALA A 18 12.16 -4.54 2.04
N SER A 19 11.17 -3.66 2.08
CA SER A 19 10.40 -3.36 3.30
C SER A 19 9.64 -4.58 3.83
N PHE A 20 9.17 -5.50 2.98
CA PHE A 20 8.48 -6.70 3.44
C PHE A 20 9.37 -7.59 4.32
N LEU A 21 10.64 -7.75 3.96
CA LEU A 21 11.58 -8.54 4.75
C LEU A 21 11.79 -7.95 6.15
N ILE A 22 11.95 -6.63 6.21
CA ILE A 22 12.13 -5.87 7.46
C ILE A 22 10.86 -5.94 8.32
N VAL A 23 9.69 -5.75 7.70
CA VAL A 23 8.38 -5.82 8.36
C VAL A 23 8.13 -7.21 8.94
N HIS A 24 8.49 -8.28 8.21
CA HIS A 24 8.31 -9.64 8.70
C HIS A 24 9.13 -9.93 9.95
N HIS A 25 10.39 -9.49 9.96
CA HIS A 25 11.25 -9.64 11.12
C HIS A 25 10.75 -8.79 12.30
N ALA A 26 10.36 -7.55 12.05
CA ALA A 26 9.86 -6.64 13.07
C ALA A 26 8.53 -7.13 13.70
N VAL A 27 7.59 -7.61 12.88
CA VAL A 27 6.28 -8.13 13.34
C VAL A 27 6.43 -9.39 14.17
N ARG A 28 7.44 -10.23 13.91
CA ARG A 28 7.73 -11.42 14.73
C ARG A 28 8.17 -11.08 16.15
N GLU A 29 8.91 -9.99 16.33
CA GLU A 29 9.43 -9.61 17.66
C GLU A 29 8.50 -8.67 18.44
N THR A 30 7.79 -7.76 17.75
CA THR A 30 6.95 -6.74 18.40
C THR A 30 5.44 -7.00 18.33
N GLY A 31 5.00 -7.94 17.50
CA GLY A 31 3.60 -8.22 17.25
C GLY A 31 2.97 -7.31 16.16
N PRO A 32 1.96 -7.81 15.41
CA PRO A 32 1.34 -7.13 14.27
C PRO A 32 0.80 -5.74 14.60
N PHE A 33 0.01 -5.67 15.66
CA PHE A 33 -0.75 -4.47 16.02
C PHE A 33 0.16 -3.37 16.52
N PHE A 34 1.23 -3.72 17.23
CA PHE A 34 2.23 -2.75 17.69
C PHE A 34 2.99 -2.15 16.50
N PHE A 35 3.45 -2.97 15.56
CA PHE A 35 4.14 -2.50 14.37
C PHE A 35 3.27 -1.58 13.50
N VAL A 36 2.01 -1.95 13.26
CA VAL A 36 1.04 -1.12 12.54
C VAL A 36 0.78 0.18 13.29
N GLY A 37 0.56 0.11 14.61
CA GLY A 37 0.37 1.28 15.46
C GLY A 37 1.55 2.24 15.44
N LEU A 38 2.78 1.73 15.47
CA LEU A 38 4.00 2.54 15.44
C LEU A 38 4.21 3.19 14.06
N ARG A 39 3.92 2.47 12.97
CA ARG A 39 3.97 3.01 11.60
C ARG A 39 2.96 4.13 11.38
N PHE A 40 1.69 3.92 11.74
CA PHE A 40 0.66 4.94 11.57
C PHE A 40 0.79 6.07 12.60
N GLY A 41 1.25 5.77 13.81
CA GLY A 41 1.52 6.75 14.85
C GLY A 41 2.66 7.70 14.48
N THR A 42 3.78 7.17 13.96
CA THR A 42 4.88 8.00 13.45
C THR A 42 4.46 8.83 12.24
N ALA A 43 3.73 8.24 11.29
CA ALA A 43 3.18 8.98 10.16
C ALA A 43 2.23 10.11 10.60
N ALA A 44 1.36 9.83 11.57
CA ALA A 44 0.45 10.83 12.14
C ALA A 44 1.23 11.95 12.85
N LEU A 45 2.23 11.63 13.67
CA LEU A 45 3.06 12.62 14.37
C LEU A 45 3.84 13.51 13.41
N MET A 46 4.39 12.95 12.33
CA MET A 46 5.10 13.74 11.32
C MET A 46 4.15 14.60 10.47
N ALA A 47 2.94 14.09 10.17
CA ALA A 47 1.94 14.83 9.41
C ALA A 47 1.20 15.87 10.27
N LEU A 48 1.12 15.69 11.59
CA LEU A 48 0.40 16.56 12.51
C LEU A 48 0.82 18.04 12.41
N PRO A 49 2.11 18.42 12.42
CA PRO A 49 2.50 19.83 12.29
C PRO A 49 2.08 20.45 10.96
N LEU A 50 2.04 19.68 9.87
CA LEU A 50 1.53 20.13 8.57
C LEU A 50 0.00 20.18 8.53
N ALA A 51 -0.68 19.30 9.26
CA ALA A 51 -2.13 19.19 9.28
C ALA A 51 -2.79 20.20 10.24
N LEU A 52 -2.07 20.69 11.26
CA LEU A 52 -2.56 21.68 12.25
C LEU A 52 -3.32 22.88 11.66
N PRO A 53 -2.86 23.53 10.57
CA PRO A 53 -3.58 24.64 9.94
C PRO A 53 -4.91 24.20 9.30
N VAL A 54 -4.94 22.99 8.73
CA VAL A 54 -6.11 22.41 8.04
C VAL A 54 -7.13 21.88 9.05
N LEU A 55 -6.65 21.32 10.16
CA LEU A 55 -7.48 20.80 11.27
C LEU A 55 -8.33 21.90 11.94
N ARG A 56 -7.91 23.18 11.87
CA ARG A 56 -8.65 24.31 12.46
C ARG A 56 -9.95 24.65 11.73
N GLY A 57 -10.09 24.24 10.46
CA GLY A 57 -11.28 24.49 9.64
C GLY A 57 -12.14 23.24 9.42
N LEU A 58 -11.87 22.14 10.13
CA LEU A 58 -12.46 20.85 9.83
C LEU A 58 -13.96 20.82 10.15
N THR A 59 -14.76 20.42 9.17
CA THR A 59 -16.19 20.17 9.37
C THR A 59 -16.43 18.76 9.90
N ALA A 60 -17.53 18.55 10.63
CA ALA A 60 -17.90 17.23 11.16
C ALA A 60 -18.03 16.14 10.07
N ARG A 61 -18.38 16.54 8.83
CA ARG A 61 -18.41 15.63 7.68
C ARG A 61 -17.02 15.19 7.23
N GLU A 62 -16.06 16.10 7.20
CA GLU A 62 -14.66 15.79 6.88
C GLU A 62 -14.03 14.92 7.97
N ALA A 63 -14.36 15.17 9.24
CA ALA A 63 -13.94 14.33 10.36
C ALA A 63 -14.49 12.90 10.21
N LEU A 64 -15.78 12.76 9.90
CA LEU A 64 -16.41 11.45 9.71
C LEU A 64 -15.87 10.71 8.47
N ALA A 65 -15.59 11.43 7.39
CA ALA A 65 -14.96 10.88 6.19
C ALA A 65 -13.52 10.41 6.47
N GLY A 66 -12.74 11.22 7.18
CA GLY A 66 -11.39 10.84 7.64
C GLY A 66 -11.41 9.63 8.56
N LEU A 67 -12.37 9.58 9.49
CA LEU A 67 -12.55 8.45 10.40
C LEU A 67 -12.90 7.17 9.64
N THR A 68 -13.84 7.22 8.70
CA THR A 68 -14.24 6.04 7.92
C THR A 68 -13.10 5.53 7.03
N ILE A 69 -12.36 6.43 6.37
CA ILE A 69 -11.15 6.05 5.61
C ILE A 69 -10.11 5.43 6.54
N GLY A 70 -9.84 6.05 7.69
CA GLY A 70 -8.91 5.54 8.70
C GLY A 70 -9.31 4.16 9.22
N LEU A 71 -10.60 3.94 9.48
CA LEU A 71 -11.13 2.65 9.93
C LEU A 71 -10.96 1.57 8.86
N CYS A 72 -11.27 1.88 7.59
CA CYS A 72 -11.08 0.95 6.48
C CYS A 72 -9.61 0.58 6.29
N ILE A 73 -8.70 1.56 6.37
CA ILE A 73 -7.25 1.33 6.30
C ILE A 73 -6.79 0.48 7.49
N PHE A 74 -7.24 0.79 8.70
CA PHE A 74 -6.91 0.03 9.90
C PHE A 74 -7.38 -1.42 9.79
N ALA A 75 -8.62 -1.66 9.34
CA ALA A 75 -9.14 -3.00 9.11
C ALA A 75 -8.32 -3.76 8.05
N GLY A 76 -8.04 -3.11 6.92
CA GLY A 76 -7.24 -3.70 5.83
C GLY A 76 -5.82 -4.06 6.27
N TYR A 77 -5.13 -3.14 6.95
CA TYR A 77 -3.77 -3.38 7.46
C TYR A 77 -3.75 -4.40 8.58
N SER A 78 -4.73 -4.37 9.50
CA SER A 78 -4.82 -5.38 10.57
C SER A 78 -5.01 -6.77 9.98
N MET A 79 -5.90 -6.91 9.01
CA MET A 79 -6.17 -8.19 8.33
C MET A 79 -4.96 -8.66 7.50
N GLN A 80 -4.25 -7.74 6.83
CA GLN A 80 -3.00 -8.02 6.13
C GLN A 80 -1.89 -8.47 7.09
N THR A 81 -1.73 -7.77 8.22
CA THR A 81 -0.66 -8.06 9.18
C THR A 81 -0.95 -9.32 9.98
N TRP A 82 -2.23 -9.63 10.22
CA TRP A 82 -2.65 -10.89 10.81
C TRP A 82 -2.40 -12.06 9.85
N GLY A 83 -2.67 -11.88 8.55
CA GLY A 83 -2.28 -12.84 7.50
C GLY A 83 -0.77 -13.09 7.46
N LEU A 84 0.05 -12.06 7.72
CA LEU A 84 1.52 -12.17 7.82
C LEU A 84 2.02 -13.03 9.01
N GLN A 85 1.16 -13.31 10.00
CA GLN A 85 1.50 -14.26 11.07
C GLN A 85 1.30 -15.71 10.66
N THR A 86 0.31 -15.97 9.80
CA THR A 86 -0.03 -17.32 9.34
C THR A 86 0.67 -17.69 8.03
N VAL A 87 1.10 -16.69 7.27
CA VAL A 87 1.63 -16.83 5.92
C VAL A 87 3.01 -16.17 5.82
N SER A 88 3.95 -16.80 5.10
CA SER A 88 5.30 -16.25 4.92
C SER A 88 5.25 -14.87 4.25
N SER A 89 6.20 -13.98 4.58
CA SER A 89 6.24 -12.65 3.99
C SER A 89 6.26 -12.66 2.46
N SER A 90 6.91 -13.68 1.87
CA SER A 90 6.97 -13.88 0.42
C SER A 90 5.59 -14.17 -0.17
N THR A 91 4.79 -15.02 0.50
CA THR A 91 3.43 -15.35 0.05
C THR A 91 2.46 -14.16 0.24
N SER A 92 2.60 -13.37 1.31
CA SER A 92 1.81 -12.12 1.45
C SER A 92 2.19 -11.06 0.42
N ALA A 93 3.48 -10.91 0.10
CA ALA A 93 3.94 -10.02 -0.97
C ALA A 93 3.43 -10.49 -2.34
N PHE A 94 3.42 -11.80 -2.60
CA PHE A 94 2.85 -12.41 -3.79
C PHE A 94 1.35 -12.15 -3.92
N ILE A 95 0.55 -12.41 -2.87
CA ILE A 95 -0.90 -12.13 -2.89
C ILE A 95 -1.17 -10.63 -3.10
N THR A 96 -0.35 -9.77 -2.50
CA THR A 96 -0.47 -8.32 -2.71
C THR A 96 -0.16 -7.99 -4.17
N ALA A 97 0.98 -8.42 -4.71
CA ALA A 97 1.32 -8.12 -6.08
C ALA A 97 0.45 -8.86 -7.12
N ALA A 98 -0.34 -9.87 -6.73
CA ALA A 98 -1.44 -10.41 -7.52
C ALA A 98 -2.61 -9.41 -7.73
N TYR A 99 -2.59 -8.22 -7.11
CA TYR A 99 -3.48 -7.11 -7.50
C TYR A 99 -3.01 -6.42 -8.79
N VAL A 100 -1.76 -6.58 -9.23
CA VAL A 100 -1.20 -5.95 -10.45
C VAL A 100 -2.00 -6.28 -11.72
N PRO A 101 -2.45 -7.53 -11.97
CA PRO A 101 -3.36 -7.86 -13.07
C PRO A 101 -4.73 -7.20 -12.94
N LEU A 102 -5.20 -6.94 -11.71
CA LEU A 102 -6.47 -6.27 -11.46
C LEU A 102 -6.43 -4.78 -11.81
N VAL A 103 -5.26 -4.13 -11.77
CA VAL A 103 -5.12 -2.69 -12.09
C VAL A 103 -5.65 -2.31 -13.48
N PRO A 104 -5.23 -2.95 -14.59
CA PRO A 104 -5.77 -2.62 -15.91
C PRO A 104 -7.24 -3.01 -16.07
N ILE A 105 -7.71 -4.06 -15.38
CA ILE A 105 -9.13 -4.46 -15.37
C ILE A 105 -9.98 -3.37 -14.69
N LEU A 106 -9.55 -2.90 -13.51
CA LEU A 106 -10.20 -1.80 -12.79
C LEU A 106 -10.09 -0.48 -13.56
N GLN A 107 -8.96 -0.17 -14.20
CA GLN A 107 -8.85 1.00 -15.08
C GLN A 107 -9.82 0.91 -16.25
N TRP A 108 -10.02 -0.28 -16.82
CA TRP A 108 -10.97 -0.46 -17.91
C TRP A 108 -12.41 -0.27 -17.43
N ILE A 109 -12.77 -0.82 -16.27
CA ILE A 109 -14.12 -0.71 -15.71
C ILE A 109 -14.43 0.71 -15.24
N ILE A 110 -13.50 1.37 -14.54
CA ILE A 110 -13.72 2.68 -13.89
C ILE A 110 -13.46 3.83 -14.85
N LEU A 111 -12.35 3.81 -15.60
CA LEU A 111 -11.98 4.90 -16.51
C LEU A 111 -12.49 4.68 -17.94
N GLN A 112 -13.13 3.55 -18.25
CA GLN A 112 -13.59 3.16 -19.59
C GLN A 112 -12.53 3.24 -20.71
N ARG A 113 -11.24 3.34 -20.34
CA ARG A 113 -10.14 3.39 -21.29
C ARG A 113 -9.66 1.97 -21.56
N ARG A 114 -9.67 1.57 -22.83
CA ARG A 114 -9.19 0.25 -23.26
C ARG A 114 -7.70 0.11 -22.93
N PRO A 115 -7.29 -0.87 -22.10
CA PRO A 115 -5.88 -1.10 -21.80
C PRO A 115 -5.11 -1.42 -23.07
N ARG A 116 -3.95 -0.80 -23.27
CA ARG A 116 -3.08 -1.09 -24.43
C ARG A 116 -2.45 -2.48 -24.27
N LEU A 117 -2.09 -3.12 -25.38
CA LEU A 117 -1.41 -4.43 -25.39
C LEU A 117 -0.13 -4.44 -24.52
N ALA A 118 0.56 -3.30 -24.44
CA ALA A 118 1.72 -3.10 -23.57
C ALA A 118 1.39 -3.24 -22.07
N SER A 119 0.20 -2.85 -21.62
CA SER A 119 -0.25 -3.04 -20.23
C SER A 119 -0.49 -4.52 -19.93
N TRP A 120 -1.06 -5.26 -20.87
CA TRP A 120 -1.24 -6.71 -20.74
C TRP A 120 0.10 -7.46 -20.77
N ALA A 121 1.03 -7.06 -21.63
CA ALA A 121 2.38 -7.60 -21.64
C ALA A 121 3.12 -7.31 -20.33
N GLY A 122 2.97 -6.09 -19.77
CA GLY A 122 3.51 -5.71 -18.47
C GLY A 122 2.90 -6.53 -17.32
N VAL A 123 1.59 -6.81 -17.36
CA VAL A 123 0.93 -7.72 -16.40
C VAL A 123 1.49 -9.13 -16.52
N ALA A 124 1.61 -9.68 -17.72
CA ALA A 124 2.13 -11.03 -17.93
C ALA A 124 3.58 -11.15 -17.42
N LEU A 125 4.41 -10.14 -17.67
CA LEU A 125 5.79 -10.08 -17.18
C LEU A 125 5.85 -9.91 -15.65
N ALA A 126 4.95 -9.11 -15.08
CA ALA A 126 4.84 -8.93 -13.63
C ALA A 126 4.36 -10.21 -12.94
N VAL A 127 3.43 -10.95 -13.52
CA VAL A 127 2.97 -12.26 -13.02
C VAL A 127 4.05 -13.32 -13.17
N ALA A 128 4.83 -13.30 -14.25
CA ALA A 128 5.94 -14.24 -14.45
C ALA A 128 7.13 -13.97 -13.52
N GLY A 129 7.33 -12.72 -13.08
CA GLY A 129 8.38 -12.32 -12.14
C GLY A 129 7.98 -12.37 -10.66
N LEU A 130 6.71 -12.64 -10.37
CA LEU A 130 6.16 -12.78 -9.00
C LEU A 130 6.39 -14.18 -8.46
#